data_AF-X1KTE2-F1
#
_entry.id   AF-X1KTE2-F1
#
_cell.length_a   1.000
_cell.length_b   1.000
_cell.length_c   1.000
_cell.angle_alpha   90.00
_cell.angle_beta   90.00
_cell.angle_gamma   90.00
#
_symmetry.space_group_name_H-M   'P 1'
#
loop_
_entity.id
_entity.type
_entity.pdbx_description
1 polymer ?
#
loop_
_entity_poly.entity_id
_entity_poly.type
_entity_poly.pdbx_seq_one_letter_code
_entity_poly.pdbx_strand_id
1 'polypeptide(L)' 'MPKPITNILLVGVGGQGILLASEILAKVAFQEGYDVKKSE' A
#
# COMPACT_ATOMS: atom_id res chain seq x y z
N MET A 1 6.07 9.40 -21.12
CA MET A 1 6.70 9.78 -19.84
C MET A 1 6.50 8.64 -18.86
N PRO A 2 7.54 8.14 -18.17
CA PRO A 2 7.35 7.14 -17.12
C PRO A 2 6.47 7.73 -16.01
N LYS A 3 5.46 6.98 -15.55
CA LYS A 3 4.64 7.39 -14.40
C LYS A 3 5.53 7.44 -13.15
N PRO A 4 5.43 8.47 -12.30
CA PRO A 4 6.18 8.52 -11.05
C PRO A 4 5.73 7.40 -10.10
N ILE A 5 6.69 6.79 -9.42
CA ILE A 5 6.44 5.76 -8.40
C ILE A 5 6.32 6.44 -7.03
N THR A 6 5.29 6.10 -6.27
CA THR A 6 5.11 6.54 -4.88
C THR A 6 5.39 5.37 -3.95
N ASN A 7 6.40 5.48 -3.09
CA ASN A 7 6.72 4.47 -2.08
C ASN A 7 6.09 4.85 -0.74
N ILE A 8 5.46 3.88 -0.07
CA ILE A 8 4.77 4.08 1.22
C ILE A 8 5.31 3.05 2.19
N LEU A 9 5.82 3.51 3.34
CA LEU A 9 6.26 2.67 4.44
C LEU A 9 5.27 2.80 5.60
N LEU A 10 4.64 1.69 5.98
CA LEU A 10 3.76 1.64 7.14
C LEU A 10 4.52 1.04 8.31
N VAL A 11 4.51 1.73 9.45
CA VAL A 11 5.21 1.31 10.68
C VAL A 11 4.24 1.28 11.85
N GLY A 12 4.46 0.34 12.77
CA GLY A 12 3.71 0.22 14.00
C GLY A 12 4.12 -1.02 14.78
N VAL A 13 3.54 -1.20 15.97
CA VAL A 13 3.74 -2.42 16.76
C VAL A 13 2.63 -3.44 16.48
N GLY A 14 2.89 -4.71 16.82
CA GLY A 14 1.93 -5.80 16.64
C GLY A 14 0.57 -5.50 17.28
N GLY A 15 -0.51 -5.85 16.58
CA GLY A 15 -1.89 -5.62 17.04
C GLY A 15 -2.50 -4.27 16.64
N GLN A 16 -1.76 -3.36 16.00
CA GLN A 16 -2.30 -2.06 15.54
C GLN A 16 -3.01 -2.11 14.17
N GLY A 17 -3.09 -3.29 13.54
CA GLY A 17 -3.76 -3.42 12.24
C GLY A 17 -2.96 -2.85 11.05
N ILE A 18 -1.65 -2.67 11.17
CA ILE A 18 -0.79 -2.15 10.09
C ILE A 18 -0.87 -3.01 8.82
N LEU A 19 -0.90 -4.33 8.96
CA LEU A 19 -1.07 -5.24 7.83
C LEU A 19 -2.43 -5.04 7.14
N LEU A 20 -3.50 -4.88 7.92
CA LEU A 20 -4.83 -4.61 7.37
C LEU A 20 -4.88 -3.26 6.65
N ALA A 21 -4.26 -2.23 7.22
CA ALA A 21 -4.15 -0.92 6.57
C ALA A 21 -3.37 -1.01 5.24
N SER A 22 -2.30 -1.80 5.19
CA SER A 22 -1.52 -2.01 3.96
C SER A 22 -2.33 -2.72 2.87
N GLU A 23 -3.14 -3.72 3.25
CA GLU A 23 -4.05 -4.42 2.32
C GLU A 23 -5.14 -3.49 1.77
N ILE A 24 -5.78 -2.68 2.63
CA ILE A 24 -6.82 -1.74 2.22
C ILE A 24 -6.25 -0.71 1.25
N LEU A 25 -5.10 -0.13 1.57
CA LEU A 25 -4.43 0.85 0.72
C LEU A 25 -4.08 0.26 -0.65
N ALA A 26 -3.48 -0.94 -0.67
CA ALA A 26 -3.12 -1.61 -1.91
C ALA A 26 -4.35 -1.92 -2.77
N LYS A 27 -5.45 -2.40 -2.15
CA LYS A 27 -6.70 -2.70 -2.85
C LYS A 27 -7.34 -1.46 -3.46
N VAL A 28 -7.43 -0.37 -2.71
CA VAL A 28 -8.02 0.89 -3.21
C VAL A 28 -7.17 1.45 -4.35
N ALA A 29 -5.84 1.51 -4.19
CA ALA A 29 -4.96 1.97 -5.26
C ALA A 29 -5.09 1.11 -6.53
N PHE A 30 -5.21 -0.21 -6.38
CA PHE A 30 -5.44 -1.09 -7.52
C PHE A 30 -6.80 -0.83 -8.19
N GLN A 31 -7.86 -0.61 -7.39
CA GLN A 31 -9.20 -0.27 -7.90
C GLN A 31 -9.24 1.07 -8.66
N GLU A 32 -8.42 2.03 -8.26
CA GLU A 32 -8.24 3.32 -8.96
C GLU A 32 -7.35 3.22 -10.21
N GLY A 33 -6.92 2.01 -10.60
CA GLY A 33 -6.16 1.77 -11.83
C GLY A 33 -4.66 2.02 -11.71
N TYR A 34 -4.12 2.06 -10.49
CA TYR A 34 -2.68 2.07 -10.27
C TYR A 34 -2.10 0.65 -10.31
N ASP A 35 -0.85 0.53 -10.77
CA ASP A 35 -0.06 -0.68 -10.57
C ASP A 35 0.50 -0.67 -9.16
N VAL A 36 0.33 -1.76 -8.42
CA VAL A 36 0.59 -1.82 -6.99
C VAL A 36 1.47 -3.03 -6.67
N LYS A 37 2.55 -2.77 -5.95
CA LYS A 37 3.41 -3.80 -5.34
C LYS A 37 3.39 -3.62 -3.83
N LYS A 38 2.96 -4.65 -3.11
CA LYS A 38 2.96 -4.70 -1.64
C LYS A 38 4.01 -5.68 -1.15
N SER A 39 4.67 -5.34 -0.05
CA SER A 39 5.50 -6.24 0.76
C SER A 39 5.15 -6.05 2.23
N GLU A 40 5.32 -7.11 3.03
CA GLU A 40 5.20 -7.08 4.49
C GLU A 40 6.45 -6.50 5.16
#